data_AF-A0A1F3FM29-F1
#
_entry.id   AF-A0A1F3FM29-F1
#
_cell.length_a   1.000
_cell.length_b   1.000
_cell.length_c   1.000
_cell.angle_alpha   90.00
_cell.angle_beta   90.00
_cell.angle_gamma   90.00
#
_symmetry.space_group_name_H-M   'P 1'
#
loop_
_entity.id
_entity.type
_entity.pdbx_description
1 polymer ?
#
loop_
_entity_poly.entity_id
_entity_poly.type
_entity_poly.pdbx_seq_one_letter_code
_entity_poly.pdbx_strand_id
1 'polypeptide(L)'
;MGHGKETPRQKMIGMMYLVLTALLALNVSKDILNAFVIVNEGIMTTTENFSAKNGIIYNNFQKALLNNEVKVKPYFEKAMKAKKLSEEMIADIVRVRSITIAATEFGKKDEATIKICDTLSLSLVSAKDNYDTPMNVLLGAKDEIQGDGEAYKLKEALDKYRDNMLALLSEKDRKLVKWSIITDDAMHKELGQMKSWGFINFYHTVLAADVAILNKLIADVKNTESDIVAQIYSSIDAGDFKFDQIAAKVIPKSNYIISGDKYEADIFVAAYSTTENPEIVIGSSVDTVNLTIGGTPTPVEAIEGVGKYQAGASGEGERKYGGLIKIKAPDGSVKAYPFKGEYIVARPSATISPTKMNVFYVGVDNPVSISVPGVPSESIIPSITGGGTIRPSGQKGEYIVRVSTQGKCMVNVSAKVGGTNKSMGGMEFRIKNVPNPVAMIGGKSEGTLKKNSLIAAGGVIAKLENFDFDLKFDIVSYDMVLQVGSLVATESGRGARFTDKMSGLMGKTTKGQKVIFEKVRAKGPDGTVRALNTIVFTIE
;
A
#
# COMPACT_ATOMS: atom_id res chain seq x y z
N MET A 1 -53.15 71.06 53.27
CA MET A 1 -52.34 72.28 53.45
C MET A 1 -51.43 72.42 52.24
N GLY A 2 -51.44 73.44 51.39
CA GLY A 2 -52.32 74.59 51.25
C GLY A 2 -52.23 75.07 49.79
N HIS A 3 -53.38 75.45 49.20
CA HIS A 3 -53.40 76.23 47.97
C HIS A 3 -52.95 77.66 48.28
N GLY A 4 -51.64 77.85 48.41
CA GLY A 4 -51.04 79.18 48.29
C GLY A 4 -51.06 79.57 46.81
N LYS A 5 -51.70 80.69 46.46
CA LYS A 5 -51.58 81.26 45.12
C LYS A 5 -50.09 81.55 44.88
N GLU A 6 -49.43 80.73 44.06
CA GLU A 6 -48.04 80.96 43.66
C GLU A 6 -47.88 82.40 43.15
N THR A 7 -46.86 83.09 43.66
CA THR A 7 -46.55 84.44 43.19
C THR A 7 -46.18 84.39 41.71
N PRO A 8 -46.45 85.44 40.89
CA PRO A 8 -46.10 85.46 39.47
C PRO A 8 -44.64 85.08 39.18
N ARG A 9 -43.73 85.39 40.12
CA ARG A 9 -42.32 84.99 40.09
C ARG A 9 -42.10 83.48 40.24
N GLN A 10 -42.82 82.82 41.14
CA GLN A 10 -42.75 81.36 41.31
C GLN A 10 -43.33 80.63 40.09
N LYS A 11 -44.41 81.15 39.49
CA LYS A 11 -44.95 80.62 38.22
C LYS A 11 -43.96 80.75 37.07
N MET A 12 -43.25 81.89 36.97
CA MET A 12 -42.19 82.06 35.97
C MET A 12 -41.01 81.11 36.20
N ILE A 13 -40.58 80.91 37.45
CA ILE A 13 -39.49 79.99 37.77
C ILE A 13 -39.91 78.53 37.51
N GLY A 14 -41.14 78.14 37.88
CA GLY A 14 -41.69 76.82 37.59
C GLY A 14 -41.85 76.56 36.10
N MET A 15 -42.32 77.54 35.33
CA MET A 15 -42.38 77.46 33.85
C MET A 15 -40.98 77.38 33.23
N MET A 16 -40.00 78.16 33.71
CA MET A 16 -38.62 78.07 33.23
C MET A 16 -37.99 76.72 33.57
N TYR A 17 -38.22 76.18 34.77
CA TYR A 17 -37.69 74.87 35.15
C TYR A 17 -38.33 73.76 34.31
N LEU A 18 -39.65 73.80 34.09
CA LEU A 18 -40.34 72.89 33.17
C LEU A 18 -39.80 72.99 31.75
N VAL A 19 -39.59 74.20 31.22
CA VAL A 19 -39.02 74.40 29.89
C VAL A 19 -37.57 73.93 29.82
N LEU A 20 -36.76 74.18 30.85
CA LEU A 20 -35.35 73.77 30.88
C LEU A 20 -35.20 72.26 31.06
N THR A 21 -36.03 71.63 31.90
CA THR A 21 -36.13 70.17 32.02
C THR A 21 -36.65 69.54 30.72
N ALA A 22 -37.62 70.15 30.04
CA ALA A 22 -38.09 69.69 28.74
C ALA A 22 -37.02 69.83 27.64
N LEU A 23 -36.23 70.92 27.64
CA LEU A 23 -35.11 71.11 26.71
C LEU A 23 -33.95 70.14 26.99
N LEU A 24 -33.63 69.86 28.26
CA LEU A 24 -32.67 68.81 28.63
C LEU A 24 -33.17 67.43 28.19
N ALA A 25 -34.45 67.11 28.42
CA ALA A 25 -35.03 65.85 27.97
C ALA A 25 -35.02 65.70 26.44
N LEU A 26 -35.22 66.78 25.69
CA LEU A 26 -35.18 66.81 24.22
C LEU A 26 -33.76 66.65 23.67
N ASN A 27 -32.74 67.21 24.34
CA ASN A 27 -31.34 67.01 23.95
C ASN A 27 -30.82 65.62 24.33
N VAL A 28 -31.16 65.12 25.51
CA VAL A 28 -30.79 63.75 25.93
C VAL A 28 -31.43 62.69 25.01
N SER A 29 -32.65 62.93 24.48
CA SER A 29 -33.27 61.99 23.54
C SER A 29 -32.52 61.91 22.20
N LYS A 30 -31.96 63.03 21.70
CA LYS A 30 -31.18 63.04 20.45
C LYS A 30 -29.85 62.31 20.57
N ASP A 31 -29.16 62.45 21.69
CA ASP A 31 -27.90 61.73 21.94
C ASP A 31 -28.13 60.22 22.04
N ILE A 32 -29.26 59.80 22.64
CA ILE A 32 -29.67 58.38 22.69
C ILE A 32 -29.94 57.84 21.28
N LEU A 33 -30.60 58.60 20.40
CA LEU A 33 -30.84 58.19 19.01
C LEU A 33 -29.54 58.07 18.20
N ASN A 34 -28.59 58.97 18.43
CA ASN A 34 -27.27 58.88 17.80
C ASN A 34 -26.49 57.65 18.29
N ALA A 35 -26.64 57.27 19.56
CA ALA A 35 -26.04 56.03 20.07
C ALA A 35 -26.57 54.79 19.34
N PHE A 36 -27.88 54.74 19.02
CA PHE A 36 -28.45 53.65 18.21
C PHE A 36 -27.85 53.60 16.79
N VAL A 37 -27.58 54.75 16.17
CA VAL A 37 -26.91 54.81 14.86
C VAL A 37 -25.49 54.23 14.94
N ILE A 38 -24.71 54.60 15.96
CA ILE A 38 -23.34 54.08 16.17
C ILE A 38 -23.36 52.56 16.42
N VAL A 39 -24.28 52.08 17.25
CA VAL A 39 -24.45 50.63 17.49
C VAL A 39 -24.81 49.91 16.20
N ASN A 40 -25.71 50.48 15.40
CA ASN A 40 -26.12 49.93 14.12
C ASN A 40 -24.94 49.85 13.12
N GLU A 41 -24.12 50.89 13.03
CA GLU A 41 -22.90 50.88 12.20
C GLU A 41 -21.94 49.77 12.64
N GLY A 42 -21.73 49.60 13.96
CA GLY A 42 -20.93 48.50 14.48
C GLY A 42 -21.47 47.11 14.13
N ILE A 43 -22.79 46.94 14.13
CA ILE A 43 -23.46 45.70 13.69
C ILE A 43 -23.27 45.49 12.18
N MET A 44 -23.35 46.55 11.36
CA MET A 44 -23.09 46.46 9.92
C MET A 44 -21.64 46.04 9.64
N THR A 45 -20.66 46.64 10.31
CA THR A 45 -19.25 46.21 10.21
C THR A 45 -19.07 44.75 10.64
N THR A 46 -19.75 44.32 11.70
CA THR A 46 -19.75 42.92 12.14
C THR A 46 -20.35 41.99 11.09
N THR A 47 -21.43 42.42 10.43
CA THR A 47 -22.08 41.67 9.34
C THR A 47 -21.14 41.51 8.13
N GLU A 48 -20.41 42.56 7.76
CA GLU A 48 -19.39 42.51 6.70
C GLU A 48 -18.26 41.53 7.06
N ASN A 49 -17.79 41.55 8.31
CA ASN A 49 -16.78 40.62 8.80
C ASN A 49 -17.25 39.16 8.73
N PHE A 50 -18.50 38.87 9.11
CA PHE A 50 -19.06 37.53 8.96
C PHE A 50 -19.23 37.14 7.48
N SER A 51 -19.63 38.06 6.61
CA SER A 51 -19.70 37.81 5.16
C SER A 51 -18.33 37.45 4.58
N ALA A 52 -17.28 38.18 4.97
CA ALA A 52 -15.90 37.88 4.57
C ALA A 52 -15.44 36.51 5.11
N LYS A 53 -15.73 36.21 6.39
CA LYS A 53 -15.42 34.91 7.00
C LYS A 53 -16.12 33.75 6.28
N ASN A 54 -17.40 33.89 5.96
CA ASN A 54 -18.15 32.88 5.20
C ASN A 54 -17.53 32.69 3.81
N GLY A 55 -17.17 33.79 3.13
CA GLY A 55 -16.45 33.75 1.86
C GLY A 55 -15.16 32.93 1.92
N ILE A 56 -14.37 33.06 2.99
CA ILE A 56 -13.15 32.25 3.20
C ILE A 56 -13.49 30.76 3.30
N ILE A 57 -14.52 30.38 4.06
CA ILE A 57 -14.89 28.97 4.22
C ILE A 57 -15.37 28.38 2.89
N TYR A 58 -16.19 29.11 2.12
CA TYR A 58 -16.60 28.67 0.77
C TYR A 58 -15.41 28.52 -0.19
N ASN A 59 -14.44 29.42 -0.13
CA ASN A 59 -13.21 29.28 -0.90
C ASN A 59 -12.39 28.04 -0.49
N ASN A 60 -12.37 27.68 0.80
CA ASN A 60 -11.74 26.45 1.28
C ASN A 60 -12.47 25.20 0.77
N PHE A 61 -13.80 25.22 0.68
CA PHE A 61 -14.56 24.15 0.02
C PHE A 61 -14.19 24.00 -1.46
N GLN A 62 -14.03 25.11 -2.20
CA GLN A 62 -13.62 25.06 -3.61
C GLN A 62 -12.23 24.45 -3.77
N LYS A 63 -11.28 24.83 -2.91
CA LYS A 63 -9.94 24.22 -2.88
C LYS A 63 -10.01 22.72 -2.56
N ALA A 64 -10.85 22.32 -1.60
CA ALA A 64 -11.04 20.91 -1.24
C ALA A 64 -11.69 20.11 -2.38
N LEU A 65 -12.63 20.70 -3.12
CA LEU A 65 -13.25 20.11 -4.31
C LEU A 65 -12.23 19.81 -5.42
N LEU A 66 -11.25 20.70 -5.64
CA LEU A 66 -10.16 20.49 -6.61
C LEU A 66 -9.27 19.29 -6.22
N ASN A 67 -9.10 19.05 -4.92
CA ASN A 67 -8.27 17.94 -4.43
C ASN A 67 -9.03 16.60 -4.43
N ASN A 68 -10.31 16.58 -4.05
CA ASN A 68 -11.09 15.35 -3.95
C ASN A 68 -12.59 15.58 -4.20
N GLU A 69 -12.96 15.63 -5.47
CA GLU A 69 -14.34 15.95 -5.89
C GLU A 69 -15.37 14.97 -5.33
N VAL A 70 -15.10 13.66 -5.42
CA VAL A 70 -16.06 12.60 -5.05
C VAL A 70 -16.44 12.68 -3.58
N LYS A 71 -15.45 12.93 -2.70
CA LYS A 71 -15.67 13.01 -1.25
C LYS A 71 -16.33 14.32 -0.85
N VAL A 72 -15.92 15.45 -1.43
CA VAL A 72 -16.29 16.79 -0.95
C VAL A 72 -17.63 17.27 -1.52
N LYS A 73 -18.02 16.82 -2.72
CA LYS A 73 -19.27 17.21 -3.39
C LYS A 73 -20.54 17.13 -2.53
N PRO A 74 -20.86 16.04 -1.81
CA PRO A 74 -22.07 15.99 -0.99
C PRO A 74 -22.06 16.99 0.18
N TYR A 75 -20.88 17.31 0.73
CA TYR A 75 -20.74 18.33 1.79
C TYR A 75 -20.85 19.74 1.21
N PHE A 76 -20.28 19.98 0.04
CA PHE A 76 -20.39 21.25 -0.66
C PHE A 76 -21.83 21.57 -1.06
N GLU A 77 -22.60 20.58 -1.55
CA GLU A 77 -24.02 20.77 -1.86
C GLU A 77 -24.84 21.16 -0.61
N LYS A 78 -24.53 20.56 0.55
CA LYS A 78 -25.14 20.96 1.83
C LYS A 78 -24.75 22.39 2.22
N ALA A 79 -23.48 22.76 2.07
CA ALA A 79 -23.00 24.11 2.35
C ALA A 79 -23.64 25.16 1.42
N MET A 80 -23.86 24.82 0.15
CA MET A 80 -24.56 25.68 -0.82
C MET A 80 -26.06 25.82 -0.51
N LYS A 81 -26.71 24.75 -0.02
CA LYS A 81 -28.08 24.83 0.49
C LYS A 81 -28.16 25.74 1.72
N ALA A 82 -27.21 25.64 2.65
CA ALA A 82 -27.12 26.53 3.81
C ALA A 82 -26.95 28.00 3.38
N LYS A 83 -26.12 28.26 2.37
CA LYS A 83 -25.94 29.60 1.79
C LYS A 83 -27.25 30.16 1.26
N LYS A 84 -27.94 29.40 0.42
CA LYS A 84 -29.21 29.80 -0.20
C LYS A 84 -30.29 30.10 0.85
N LEU A 85 -30.45 29.22 1.84
CA LEU A 85 -31.40 29.44 2.94
C LEU A 85 -31.08 30.71 3.74
N SER A 86 -29.79 31.01 3.94
CA SER A 86 -29.36 32.21 4.65
C SER A 86 -29.57 33.48 3.83
N GLU A 87 -29.33 33.44 2.52
CA GLU A 87 -29.62 34.54 1.60
C GLU A 87 -31.12 34.85 1.53
N GLU A 88 -31.97 33.82 1.45
CA GLU A 88 -33.44 33.96 1.51
C GLU A 88 -33.89 34.59 2.83
N MET A 89 -33.39 34.10 3.97
CA MET A 89 -33.72 34.66 5.29
C MET A 89 -33.26 36.11 5.46
N ILE A 90 -32.06 36.45 4.97
CA ILE A 90 -31.55 37.83 5.01
C ILE A 90 -32.41 38.74 4.14
N ALA A 91 -32.82 38.28 2.95
CA ALA A 91 -33.71 39.05 2.09
C ALA A 91 -35.06 39.32 2.77
N ASP A 92 -35.60 38.36 3.53
CA ASP A 92 -36.82 38.55 4.31
C ASP A 92 -36.65 39.57 5.44
N ILE A 93 -35.54 39.52 6.19
CA ILE A 93 -35.25 40.50 7.25
C ILE A 93 -35.08 41.90 6.66
N VAL A 94 -34.34 42.01 5.56
CA VAL A 94 -34.12 43.26 4.84
C VAL A 94 -35.44 43.82 4.32
N ARG A 95 -36.32 42.98 3.77
CA ARG A 95 -37.67 43.39 3.34
C ARG A 95 -38.47 43.99 4.50
N VAL A 96 -38.51 43.32 5.65
CA VAL A 96 -39.23 43.81 6.84
C VAL A 96 -38.65 45.15 7.33
N ARG A 97 -37.31 45.27 7.37
CA ARG A 97 -36.61 46.52 7.70
C ARG A 97 -37.01 47.65 6.76
N SER A 98 -36.95 47.41 5.45
CA SER A 98 -37.27 48.42 4.42
C SER A 98 -38.74 48.84 4.44
N ILE A 99 -39.67 47.91 4.71
CA ILE A 99 -41.10 48.24 4.88
C ILE A 99 -41.31 49.13 6.11
N THR A 100 -40.62 48.83 7.22
CA THR A 100 -40.72 49.58 8.47
C THR A 100 -40.20 51.01 8.31
N ILE A 101 -39.06 51.19 7.64
CA ILE A 101 -38.50 52.51 7.31
C ILE A 101 -39.41 53.26 6.33
N ALA A 102 -39.88 52.61 5.26
CA ALA A 102 -40.74 53.23 4.25
C ALA A 102 -42.06 53.75 4.83
N ALA A 103 -42.70 52.96 5.68
CA ALA A 103 -43.93 53.35 6.36
C ALA A 103 -43.73 54.54 7.31
N THR A 104 -42.57 54.62 7.95
CA THR A 104 -42.30 55.63 8.99
C THR A 104 -41.79 56.95 8.42
N GLU A 105 -40.90 56.92 7.42
CA GLU A 105 -40.28 58.12 6.83
C GLU A 105 -41.15 58.72 5.71
N PHE A 106 -41.80 57.89 4.89
CA PHE A 106 -42.53 58.34 3.70
C PHE A 106 -44.05 58.17 3.80
N GLY A 107 -44.56 57.51 4.85
CA GLY A 107 -45.98 57.24 5.03
C GLY A 107 -46.61 56.33 3.96
N LYS A 108 -45.79 55.69 3.12
CA LYS A 108 -46.22 54.86 1.98
C LYS A 108 -45.44 53.55 1.93
N LYS A 109 -46.14 52.46 1.59
CA LYS A 109 -45.57 51.10 1.46
C LYS A 109 -45.39 50.68 0.00
N ASP A 110 -45.13 51.64 -0.90
CA ASP A 110 -45.00 51.37 -2.33
C ASP A 110 -43.65 50.70 -2.65
N GLU A 111 -43.61 49.85 -3.68
CA GLU A 111 -42.42 49.08 -4.07
C GLU A 111 -41.21 49.98 -4.41
N ALA A 112 -41.45 51.17 -4.95
CA ALA A 112 -40.41 52.15 -5.24
C ALA A 112 -39.75 52.71 -3.97
N THR A 113 -40.54 52.96 -2.93
CA THR A 113 -40.06 53.49 -1.65
C THR A 113 -39.30 52.42 -0.86
N ILE A 114 -39.73 51.16 -0.94
CA ILE A 114 -39.06 50.02 -0.32
C ILE A 114 -37.65 49.82 -0.92
N LYS A 115 -37.50 49.96 -2.25
CA LYS A 115 -36.19 49.87 -2.93
C LYS A 115 -35.24 51.00 -2.54
N ILE A 116 -35.77 52.21 -2.31
CA ILE A 116 -34.96 53.34 -1.84
C ILE A 116 -34.49 53.10 -0.39
N CYS A 117 -35.38 52.60 0.47
CA CYS A 117 -35.08 52.36 1.89
C CYS A 117 -34.10 51.20 2.14
N ASP A 118 -33.92 50.29 1.18
CA ASP A 118 -32.98 49.18 1.29
C ASP A 118 -31.52 49.65 1.40
N THR A 119 -31.20 50.76 0.73
CA THR A 119 -29.85 51.35 0.70
C THR A 119 -29.69 52.54 1.65
N LEU A 120 -30.76 52.92 2.35
CA LEU A 120 -30.76 54.10 3.20
C LEU A 120 -30.02 53.82 4.51
N SER A 121 -28.96 54.58 4.76
CA SER A 121 -28.26 54.53 6.05
C SER A 121 -29.13 55.09 7.17
N LEU A 122 -29.12 54.43 8.32
CA LEU A 122 -29.92 54.85 9.48
C LEU A 122 -29.61 56.29 9.91
N SER A 123 -28.40 56.80 9.67
CA SER A 123 -28.01 58.19 9.92
C SER A 123 -28.85 59.23 9.16
N LEU A 124 -29.35 58.89 7.97
CA LEU A 124 -30.08 59.78 7.06
C LEU A 124 -31.60 59.78 7.25
N VAL A 125 -32.13 58.90 8.10
CA VAL A 125 -33.57 58.82 8.42
C VAL A 125 -33.96 59.98 9.33
N SER A 126 -35.04 60.70 9.05
CA SER A 126 -35.45 61.86 9.86
C SER A 126 -36.34 61.43 11.04
N ALA A 127 -37.23 60.46 10.84
CA ALA A 127 -38.21 59.99 11.82
C ALA A 127 -37.68 58.88 12.75
N LYS A 128 -36.43 59.01 13.24
CA LYS A 128 -35.74 57.99 14.06
C LYS A 128 -36.40 57.72 15.41
N ASP A 129 -37.11 58.71 15.94
CA ASP A 129 -37.77 58.75 17.24
C ASP A 129 -39.22 58.27 17.21
N ASN A 130 -39.80 58.06 16.02
CA ASN A 130 -41.17 57.57 15.88
C ASN A 130 -41.27 56.13 16.40
N TYR A 131 -42.24 55.88 17.29
CA TYR A 131 -42.52 54.57 17.88
C TYR A 131 -43.88 54.00 17.46
N ASP A 132 -44.87 54.85 17.14
CA ASP A 132 -46.23 54.42 16.79
C ASP A 132 -46.30 53.73 15.42
N THR A 133 -45.59 54.28 14.43
CA THR A 133 -45.65 53.77 13.04
C THR A 133 -44.90 52.44 12.88
N PRO A 134 -43.66 52.29 13.41
CA PRO A 134 -42.96 50.99 13.41
C PRO A 134 -43.74 49.91 14.17
N MET A 135 -44.28 50.24 15.34
CA MET A 135 -45.08 49.33 16.16
C MET A 135 -46.28 48.78 15.39
N ASN A 136 -47.05 49.63 14.70
CA ASN A 136 -48.21 49.17 13.93
C ASN A 136 -47.80 48.29 12.73
N VAL A 137 -46.65 48.54 12.09
CA VAL A 137 -46.16 47.71 10.99
C VAL A 137 -45.67 46.34 11.46
N LEU A 138 -44.93 46.31 12.57
CA LEU A 138 -44.28 45.11 13.08
C LEU A 138 -45.23 44.22 13.89
N LEU A 139 -46.08 44.81 14.75
CA LEU A 139 -47.01 44.08 15.62
C LEU A 139 -48.45 44.04 15.09
N GLY A 140 -48.84 44.99 14.23
CA GLY A 140 -50.21 45.12 13.72
C GLY A 140 -51.16 45.87 14.67
N ALA A 141 -52.41 46.05 14.24
CA ALA A 141 -53.41 46.86 14.95
C ALA A 141 -54.07 46.19 16.18
N LYS A 142 -53.63 44.99 16.59
CA LYS A 142 -54.24 44.24 17.71
C LYS A 142 -53.19 43.81 18.73
N ASP A 143 -53.40 44.20 19.99
CA ASP A 143 -52.62 43.81 21.19
C ASP A 143 -52.82 42.34 21.61
N GLU A 144 -52.74 41.40 20.66
CA GLU A 144 -52.87 39.97 20.95
C GLU A 144 -51.61 39.18 20.58
N ILE A 145 -51.47 38.02 21.22
CA ILE A 145 -50.31 37.11 21.19
C ILE A 145 -50.04 36.57 19.76
N GLN A 146 -50.99 36.74 18.82
CA GLN A 146 -50.91 36.32 17.42
C GLN A 146 -51.49 37.42 16.52
N GLY A 147 -50.64 38.35 16.08
CA GLY A 147 -51.01 39.43 15.15
C GLY A 147 -50.67 39.12 13.69
N ASP A 148 -51.20 39.90 12.75
CA ASP A 148 -50.85 39.88 11.30
C ASP A 148 -49.62 40.76 10.98
N GLY A 149 -48.93 41.24 12.01
CA GLY A 149 -47.74 42.07 11.88
C GLY A 149 -46.55 41.34 11.24
N GLU A 150 -45.67 42.08 10.57
CA GLU A 150 -44.49 41.51 9.90
C GLU A 150 -43.54 40.78 10.86
N ALA A 151 -43.51 41.14 12.15
CA ALA A 151 -42.67 40.48 13.15
C ALA A 151 -43.09 39.02 13.44
N TYR A 152 -44.39 38.71 13.34
CA TYR A 152 -44.89 37.35 13.52
C TYR A 152 -44.54 36.46 12.31
N LYS A 153 -44.68 37.00 11.10
CA LYS A 153 -44.25 36.35 9.86
C LYS A 153 -42.74 36.09 9.87
N LEU A 154 -41.97 37.04 10.40
CA LEU A 154 -40.53 36.90 10.55
C LEU A 154 -40.16 35.80 11.57
N LYS A 155 -40.89 35.69 12.69
CA LYS A 155 -40.68 34.62 13.67
C LYS A 155 -40.86 33.24 13.02
N GLU A 156 -41.97 33.03 12.31
CA GLU A 156 -42.21 31.76 11.61
C GLU A 156 -41.14 31.44 10.55
N ALA A 157 -40.66 32.47 9.84
CA ALA A 157 -39.56 32.32 8.88
C ALA A 157 -38.24 31.91 9.57
N LEU A 158 -37.92 32.52 10.72
CA LEU A 158 -36.75 32.18 11.53
C LEU A 158 -36.81 30.75 12.10
N ASP A 159 -37.99 30.31 12.55
CA ASP A 159 -38.20 28.94 13.04
C ASP A 159 -38.05 27.92 11.91
N LYS A 160 -38.64 28.17 10.73
CA LYS A 160 -38.44 27.33 9.54
C LYS A 160 -36.99 27.31 9.09
N TYR A 161 -36.31 28.46 9.13
CA TYR A 161 -34.88 28.56 8.81
C TYR A 161 -34.04 27.69 9.75
N ARG A 162 -34.33 27.73 11.06
CA ARG A 162 -33.69 26.88 12.07
C ARG A 162 -33.86 25.40 11.76
N ASP A 163 -35.08 24.95 11.51
CA ASP A 163 -35.36 23.54 11.24
C ASP A 163 -34.67 23.06 9.95
N ASN A 164 -34.73 23.86 8.90
CA ASN A 164 -34.07 23.57 7.62
C ASN A 164 -32.55 23.51 7.78
N MET A 165 -31.96 24.38 8.60
CA MET A 165 -30.54 24.39 8.89
C MET A 165 -30.10 23.17 9.71
N LEU A 166 -30.88 22.78 10.73
CA LEU A 166 -30.61 21.58 11.53
C LEU A 166 -30.78 20.28 10.72
N ALA A 167 -31.62 20.28 9.69
CA ALA A 167 -31.79 19.16 8.77
C ALA A 167 -30.54 18.89 7.90
N LEU A 168 -29.66 19.88 7.70
CA LEU A 168 -28.41 19.71 6.93
C LEU A 168 -27.32 18.97 7.73
N LEU A 169 -27.41 19.00 9.06
CA LEU A 169 -26.44 18.43 10.00
C LEU A 169 -26.81 17.00 10.43
N SER A 170 -25.80 16.19 10.76
CA SER A 170 -26.00 14.87 11.35
C SER A 170 -26.45 14.98 12.81
N GLU A 171 -27.10 13.94 13.38
CA GLU A 171 -27.57 13.96 14.78
C GLU A 171 -26.46 14.25 15.80
N LYS A 172 -25.22 13.84 15.50
CA LYS A 172 -24.05 14.11 16.35
C LYS A 172 -23.62 15.57 16.27
N ASP A 173 -23.65 16.15 15.08
CA ASP A 173 -23.22 17.53 14.83
C ASP A 173 -24.22 18.56 15.35
N ARG A 174 -25.51 18.21 15.45
CA ARG A 174 -26.57 19.10 15.98
C ARG A 174 -26.29 19.59 17.41
N LYS A 175 -25.57 18.80 18.22
CA LYS A 175 -25.25 19.15 19.62
C LYS A 175 -24.05 20.10 19.75
N LEU A 176 -23.26 20.24 18.69
CA LEU A 176 -22.02 21.02 18.69
C LEU A 176 -22.24 22.48 18.22
N VAL A 177 -23.34 22.74 17.50
CA VAL A 177 -23.67 24.08 16.99
C VAL A 177 -24.43 24.87 18.05
N LYS A 178 -23.87 26.02 18.45
CA LYS A 178 -24.53 26.96 19.36
C LYS A 178 -25.47 27.87 18.57
N TRP A 179 -26.77 27.66 18.74
CA TRP A 179 -27.79 28.47 18.08
C TRP A 179 -27.90 29.85 18.74
N SER A 180 -27.69 30.92 17.95
CA SER A 180 -27.70 32.30 18.47
C SER A 180 -29.07 32.98 18.37
N ILE A 181 -29.96 32.48 17.51
CA ILE A 181 -31.28 33.07 17.25
C ILE A 181 -32.33 32.42 18.16
N ILE A 182 -32.62 33.04 19.30
CA ILE A 182 -33.64 32.55 20.24
C ILE A 182 -34.96 33.27 19.93
N THR A 183 -35.94 32.54 19.42
CA THR A 183 -37.31 32.98 19.09
C THR A 183 -38.35 32.55 20.13
N ASP A 184 -37.90 31.98 21.26
CA ASP A 184 -38.77 31.48 22.31
C ASP A 184 -39.56 32.62 22.98
N ASP A 185 -40.81 32.34 23.33
CA ASP A 185 -41.64 33.28 24.07
C ASP A 185 -41.11 33.40 25.50
N ALA A 186 -41.00 34.64 25.98
CA ALA A 186 -40.40 34.92 27.28
C ALA A 186 -41.28 35.85 28.12
N MET A 187 -40.98 35.89 29.42
CA MET A 187 -41.68 36.76 30.35
C MET A 187 -41.25 38.21 30.11
N HIS A 188 -42.21 39.08 29.80
CA HIS A 188 -41.94 40.51 29.64
C HIS A 188 -41.63 41.14 31.00
N LYS A 189 -40.42 41.71 31.15
CA LYS A 189 -39.90 42.20 32.43
C LYS A 189 -40.77 43.27 33.10
N GLU A 190 -41.48 44.09 32.32
CA GLU A 190 -42.30 45.19 32.85
C GLU A 190 -43.80 44.85 32.98
N LEU A 191 -44.29 43.86 32.22
CA LEU A 191 -45.71 43.50 32.18
C LEU A 191 -46.01 42.23 33.00
N GLY A 192 -44.99 41.46 33.39
CA GLY A 192 -45.14 40.23 34.18
C GLY A 192 -45.89 39.10 33.46
N GLN A 193 -46.12 39.22 32.15
CA GLN A 193 -46.86 38.26 31.33
C GLN A 193 -45.94 37.61 30.30
N MET A 194 -46.26 36.36 29.91
CA MET A 194 -45.66 35.72 28.74
C MET A 194 -46.11 36.47 27.49
N LYS A 195 -45.15 36.96 26.70
CA LYS A 195 -45.40 37.66 25.45
C LYS A 195 -44.59 37.04 24.32
N SER A 196 -45.08 37.21 23.10
CA SER A 196 -44.43 36.68 21.90
C SER A 196 -43.08 37.37 21.67
N TRP A 197 -42.12 36.68 21.04
CA TRP A 197 -40.83 37.26 20.66
C TRP A 197 -40.94 38.60 19.92
N GLY A 198 -41.91 38.73 19.01
CA GLY A 198 -42.17 39.98 18.30
C GLY A 198 -42.56 41.12 19.25
N PHE A 199 -43.48 40.85 20.18
CA PHE A 199 -43.92 41.83 21.18
C PHE A 199 -42.77 42.24 22.11
N ILE A 200 -41.91 41.31 22.52
CA ILE A 200 -40.80 41.64 23.44
C ILE A 200 -39.78 42.57 22.79
N ASN A 201 -39.53 42.41 21.48
CA ASN A 201 -38.48 43.17 20.80
C ASN A 201 -38.97 44.47 20.16
N PHE A 202 -40.26 44.57 19.80
CA PHE A 202 -40.80 45.67 18.98
C PHE A 202 -41.96 46.44 19.63
N TYR A 203 -42.27 46.20 20.91
CA TYR A 203 -43.31 46.93 21.63
C TYR A 203 -42.76 48.23 22.23
N HIS A 204 -43.40 49.36 21.90
CA HIS A 204 -42.98 50.71 22.34
C HIS A 204 -41.49 51.04 22.10
N THR A 205 -40.92 50.49 21.02
CA THR A 205 -39.57 50.78 20.55
C THR A 205 -39.57 51.84 19.45
N VAL A 206 -38.50 52.63 19.39
CA VAL A 206 -38.30 53.64 18.35
C VAL A 206 -37.73 52.99 17.08
N LEU A 207 -38.01 53.58 15.91
CA LEU A 207 -37.52 53.08 14.61
C LEU A 207 -36.01 52.79 14.60
N ALA A 208 -35.20 53.64 15.23
CA ALA A 208 -33.75 53.41 15.29
C ALA A 208 -33.36 52.12 16.03
N ALA A 209 -34.10 51.76 17.09
CA ALA A 209 -33.91 50.52 17.83
C ALA A 209 -34.39 49.31 17.01
N ASP A 210 -35.54 49.41 16.35
CA ASP A 210 -36.11 48.34 15.52
C ASP A 210 -35.16 47.97 14.37
N VAL A 211 -34.62 48.97 13.68
CA VAL A 211 -33.65 48.76 12.60
C VAL A 211 -32.36 48.12 13.13
N ALA A 212 -31.88 48.53 14.30
CA ALA A 212 -30.70 47.93 14.91
C ALA A 212 -30.95 46.46 15.32
N ILE A 213 -32.13 46.13 15.84
CA ILE A 213 -32.54 44.75 16.16
C ILE A 213 -32.61 43.90 14.89
N LEU A 214 -33.22 44.41 13.82
CA LEU A 214 -33.30 43.70 12.54
C LEU A 214 -31.91 43.48 11.92
N ASN A 215 -31.02 44.48 11.97
CA ASN A 215 -29.64 44.31 11.51
C ASN A 215 -28.82 43.34 12.38
N LYS A 216 -29.10 43.30 13.68
CA LYS A 216 -28.51 42.30 14.58
C LYS A 216 -28.96 40.88 14.21
N LEU A 217 -30.20 40.69 13.78
CA LEU A 217 -30.67 39.40 13.25
C LEU A 217 -29.95 38.99 11.96
N ILE A 218 -29.67 39.94 11.06
CA ILE A 218 -28.85 39.67 9.86
C ILE A 218 -27.46 39.16 10.27
N ALA A 219 -26.82 39.81 11.26
CA ALA A 219 -25.54 39.37 11.78
C ALA A 219 -25.63 37.96 12.42
N ASP A 220 -26.68 37.67 13.19
CA ASP A 220 -26.90 36.36 13.80
C ASP A 220 -27.12 35.25 12.75
N VAL A 221 -27.84 35.55 11.65
CA VAL A 221 -28.02 34.63 10.51
C VAL A 221 -26.68 34.35 9.84
N LYS A 222 -25.86 35.38 9.60
CA LYS A 222 -24.52 35.22 9.01
C LYS A 222 -23.57 34.44 9.92
N ASN A 223 -23.62 34.66 11.22
CA ASN A 223 -22.81 33.88 12.17
C ASN A 223 -23.26 32.41 12.21
N THR A 224 -24.57 32.17 12.21
CA THR A 224 -25.14 30.82 12.18
C THR A 224 -24.76 30.07 10.90
N GLU A 225 -24.82 30.74 9.74
CA GLU A 225 -24.28 30.24 8.48
C GLU A 225 -22.79 29.85 8.63
N SER A 226 -21.98 30.73 9.22
CA SER A 226 -20.55 30.45 9.46
C SER A 226 -20.32 29.18 10.27
N ASP A 227 -21.04 29.01 11.38
CA ASP A 227 -20.82 27.92 12.32
C ASP A 227 -21.27 26.58 11.72
N ILE A 228 -22.42 26.56 11.04
CA ILE A 228 -22.91 25.35 10.37
C ILE A 228 -21.98 24.95 9.23
N VAL A 229 -21.59 25.90 8.39
CA VAL A 229 -20.73 25.62 7.23
C VAL A 229 -19.33 25.20 7.68
N ALA A 230 -18.80 25.78 8.77
CA ALA A 230 -17.55 25.33 9.38
C ALA A 230 -17.66 23.90 9.94
N GLN A 231 -18.78 23.55 10.58
CA GLN A 231 -19.00 22.19 11.05
C GLN A 231 -19.07 21.19 9.89
N ILE A 232 -19.84 21.50 8.83
CA ILE A 232 -19.91 20.68 7.61
C ILE A 232 -18.51 20.50 6.99
N TYR A 233 -17.68 21.55 6.99
CA TYR A 233 -16.31 21.49 6.50
C TYR A 233 -15.45 20.54 7.37
N SER A 234 -15.52 20.67 8.69
CA SER A 234 -14.78 19.80 9.62
C SER A 234 -15.13 18.32 9.49
N SER A 235 -16.39 18.02 9.15
CA SER A 235 -16.86 16.65 8.94
C SER A 235 -16.28 16.00 7.68
N ILE A 236 -15.68 16.76 6.76
CA ILE A 236 -14.94 16.19 5.62
C ILE A 236 -13.72 15.44 6.15
N ASP A 237 -12.92 16.05 7.01
CA ASP A 237 -11.64 15.51 7.49
C ASP A 237 -11.81 14.59 8.71
N ALA A 238 -12.94 14.66 9.41
CA ALA A 238 -13.22 13.84 10.59
C ALA A 238 -13.18 12.32 10.31
N GLY A 239 -13.35 11.90 9.05
CA GLY A 239 -13.25 10.50 8.63
C GLY A 239 -11.87 10.07 8.13
N ASP A 240 -10.90 10.98 8.03
CA ASP A 240 -9.59 10.69 7.46
C ASP A 240 -8.61 10.13 8.49
N PHE A 241 -7.88 9.10 8.06
CA PHE A 241 -6.74 8.60 8.81
C PHE A 241 -5.64 9.66 8.83
N LYS A 242 -5.14 9.97 10.02
CA LYS A 242 -4.01 10.87 10.18
C LYS A 242 -2.72 10.08 10.02
N PHE A 243 -1.97 10.36 8.97
CA PHE A 243 -0.65 9.80 8.71
C PHE A 243 0.41 10.89 8.91
N ASP A 244 1.52 10.56 9.58
CA ASP A 244 2.61 11.49 9.87
C ASP A 244 3.83 11.28 8.96
N GLN A 245 3.97 10.09 8.38
CA GLN A 245 5.08 9.71 7.51
C GLN A 245 4.59 9.34 6.12
N ILE A 246 5.31 9.84 5.11
CA ILE A 246 5.09 9.54 3.71
C ILE A 246 6.39 8.95 3.17
N ALA A 247 6.35 7.72 2.67
CA ALA A 247 7.50 7.05 2.06
C ALA A 247 7.15 6.44 0.71
N ALA A 248 8.09 6.44 -0.22
CA ALA A 248 7.97 5.64 -1.44
C ALA A 248 8.23 4.17 -1.12
N LYS A 249 7.37 3.28 -1.62
CA LYS A 249 7.53 1.83 -1.54
C LYS A 249 7.53 1.24 -2.95
N VAL A 250 8.35 0.23 -3.14
CA VAL A 250 8.49 -0.50 -4.40
C VAL A 250 8.12 -1.95 -4.13
N ILE A 251 7.14 -2.47 -4.87
CA ILE A 251 6.76 -3.88 -4.85
C ILE A 251 7.15 -4.50 -6.19
N PRO A 252 8.30 -5.22 -6.26
CA PRO A 252 8.69 -5.94 -7.46
C PRO A 252 7.81 -7.18 -7.67
N LYS A 253 7.49 -7.50 -8.94
CA LYS A 253 6.83 -8.77 -9.28
C LYS A 253 7.73 -9.98 -9.01
N SER A 254 9.04 -9.84 -9.26
CA SER A 254 10.06 -10.83 -8.91
C SER A 254 11.37 -10.14 -8.53
N ASN A 255 12.01 -10.62 -7.47
CA ASN A 255 13.35 -10.18 -7.05
C ASN A 255 14.49 -10.95 -7.76
N TYR A 256 14.15 -11.99 -8.53
CA TYR A 256 15.11 -12.78 -9.29
C TYR A 256 14.80 -12.67 -10.78
N ILE A 257 15.72 -12.09 -11.54
CA ILE A 257 15.63 -11.91 -12.99
C ILE A 257 16.83 -12.54 -13.66
N ILE A 258 16.60 -13.21 -14.79
CA ILE A 258 17.68 -13.73 -15.63
C ILE A 258 18.10 -12.61 -16.58
N SER A 259 19.41 -12.49 -16.86
CA SER A 259 19.93 -11.52 -17.82
C SER A 259 19.16 -11.59 -19.15
N GLY A 260 18.64 -10.45 -19.60
CA GLY A 260 17.79 -10.33 -20.79
C GLY A 260 16.28 -10.33 -20.53
N ASP A 261 15.83 -10.62 -19.31
CA ASP A 261 14.41 -10.46 -18.93
C ASP A 261 14.08 -9.03 -18.48
N LYS A 262 12.80 -8.66 -18.59
CA LYS A 262 12.28 -7.36 -18.17
C LYS A 262 11.99 -7.37 -16.67
N TYR A 263 12.54 -6.40 -15.95
CA TYR A 263 12.18 -6.13 -14.55
C TYR A 263 10.90 -5.30 -14.49
N GLU A 264 9.93 -5.74 -13.70
CA GLU A 264 8.66 -5.03 -13.46
C GLU A 264 8.42 -4.86 -11.95
N ALA A 265 8.10 -3.63 -11.54
CA ALA A 265 7.80 -3.29 -10.16
C ALA A 265 6.75 -2.18 -10.09
N ASP A 266 5.85 -2.28 -9.12
CA ASP A 266 4.87 -1.25 -8.81
C ASP A 266 5.47 -0.29 -7.79
N ILE A 267 5.51 1.01 -8.14
CA ILE A 267 6.04 2.07 -7.28
C ILE A 267 4.86 2.92 -6.83
N PHE A 268 4.69 3.06 -5.51
CA PHE A 268 3.62 3.88 -4.95
C PHE A 268 4.08 4.61 -3.70
N VAL A 269 3.30 5.61 -3.31
CA VAL A 269 3.50 6.38 -2.08
C VAL A 269 2.70 5.71 -0.97
N ALA A 270 3.38 5.30 0.09
CA ALA A 270 2.79 4.75 1.31
C ALA A 270 2.77 5.84 2.39
N ALA A 271 1.59 6.11 2.95
CA ALA A 271 1.43 6.94 4.12
C ALA A 271 1.14 6.04 5.34
N TYR A 272 1.84 6.25 6.45
CA TYR A 272 1.66 5.50 7.70
C TYR A 272 1.88 6.41 8.91
N SER A 273 1.52 5.92 10.10
CA SER A 273 1.63 6.65 11.37
C SER A 273 2.72 6.04 12.25
N THR A 274 3.65 6.84 12.76
CA THR A 274 4.65 6.37 13.75
C THR A 274 4.07 6.26 15.16
N THR A 275 3.00 7.00 15.43
CA THR A 275 2.37 7.09 16.75
C THR A 275 1.32 5.99 16.95
N GLU A 276 0.62 5.57 15.89
CA GLU A 276 -0.40 4.53 15.95
C GLU A 276 0.05 3.27 15.21
N ASN A 277 0.41 2.23 15.98
CA ASN A 277 0.80 0.95 15.43
C ASN A 277 -0.44 0.11 15.05
N PRO A 278 -0.54 -0.37 13.80
CA PRO A 278 -1.62 -1.26 13.39
C PRO A 278 -1.47 -2.65 14.01
N GLU A 279 -2.58 -3.34 14.23
CA GLU A 279 -2.56 -4.75 14.62
C GLU A 279 -2.41 -5.60 13.35
N ILE A 280 -1.28 -6.29 13.22
CA ILE A 280 -0.96 -7.12 12.05
C ILE A 280 -1.01 -8.58 12.44
N VAL A 281 -1.79 -9.37 11.71
CA VAL A 281 -1.91 -10.81 11.94
C VAL A 281 -1.62 -11.55 10.63
N ILE A 282 -0.74 -12.55 10.70
CA ILE A 282 -0.31 -13.36 9.55
C ILE A 282 -0.67 -14.83 9.76
N GLY A 283 -1.04 -15.50 8.68
CA GLY A 283 -1.20 -16.95 8.59
C GLY A 283 -0.81 -17.51 7.24
N SER A 284 -1.23 -18.74 6.95
CA SER A 284 -0.87 -19.46 5.72
C SER A 284 -1.66 -18.98 4.50
N SER A 285 -2.87 -18.47 4.70
CA SER A 285 -3.71 -17.87 3.66
C SER A 285 -4.63 -16.81 4.24
N VAL A 286 -5.21 -15.97 3.38
CA VAL A 286 -6.23 -14.99 3.77
C VAL A 286 -7.43 -15.11 2.84
N ASP A 287 -8.63 -15.19 3.43
CA ASP A 287 -9.88 -15.01 2.73
C ASP A 287 -10.18 -13.52 2.62
N THR A 288 -10.14 -13.00 1.39
CA THR A 288 -10.40 -11.58 1.08
C THR A 288 -11.86 -11.18 1.22
N VAL A 289 -12.80 -12.14 1.30
CA VAL A 289 -14.24 -11.89 1.42
C VAL A 289 -14.68 -11.91 2.87
N ASN A 290 -14.28 -12.92 3.63
CA ASN A 290 -14.67 -13.07 5.04
C ASN A 290 -13.67 -12.40 6.02
N LEU A 291 -12.54 -11.89 5.53
CA LEU A 291 -11.47 -11.30 6.35
C LEU A 291 -11.01 -12.24 7.47
N THR A 292 -10.90 -13.53 7.16
CA THR A 292 -10.40 -14.57 8.06
C THR A 292 -9.04 -15.06 7.58
N ILE A 293 -8.21 -15.45 8.54
CA ILE A 293 -6.87 -15.98 8.28
C ILE A 293 -6.94 -17.50 8.35
N GLY A 294 -6.42 -18.16 7.32
CA GLY A 294 -6.22 -19.59 7.31
C GLY A 294 -4.94 -19.96 8.09
N GLY A 295 -5.01 -21.03 8.88
CA GLY A 295 -3.91 -21.50 9.72
C GLY A 295 -3.92 -20.91 11.12
N THR A 296 -2.79 -21.02 11.84
CA THR A 296 -2.64 -20.44 13.19
C THR A 296 -2.27 -18.95 13.04
N PRO A 297 -3.11 -18.01 13.49
CA PRO A 297 -2.83 -16.59 13.40
C PRO A 297 -1.65 -16.24 14.31
N THR A 298 -0.62 -15.64 13.72
CA THR A 298 0.56 -15.13 14.43
C THR A 298 0.56 -13.61 14.39
N PRO A 299 0.56 -12.93 15.55
CA PRO A 299 0.68 -11.48 15.59
C PRO A 299 2.10 -11.08 15.15
N VAL A 300 2.20 -10.01 14.37
CA VAL A 300 3.48 -9.40 14.00
C VAL A 300 3.64 -8.10 14.75
N GLU A 301 4.80 -7.92 15.38
CA GLU A 301 5.14 -6.67 16.02
C GLU A 301 5.27 -5.56 14.98
N ALA A 302 4.44 -4.52 15.14
CA ALA A 302 4.53 -3.28 14.39
C ALA A 302 5.30 -2.24 15.22
N ILE A 303 6.36 -1.70 14.63
CA ILE A 303 7.18 -0.64 15.21
C ILE A 303 7.13 0.54 14.26
N GLU A 304 6.77 1.72 14.76
CA GLU A 304 6.64 2.96 13.96
C GLU A 304 5.71 2.80 12.75
N GLY A 305 4.59 2.08 12.92
CA GLY A 305 3.63 1.83 11.85
C GLY A 305 4.04 0.75 10.83
N VAL A 306 5.19 0.10 11.03
CA VAL A 306 5.72 -0.93 10.11
C VAL A 306 5.80 -2.30 10.80
N GLY A 307 5.07 -3.28 10.27
CA GLY A 307 5.18 -4.68 10.69
C GLY A 307 6.43 -5.35 10.14
N LYS A 308 7.24 -5.97 11.00
CA LYS A 308 8.42 -6.75 10.58
C LYS A 308 8.12 -8.24 10.65
N TYR A 309 7.82 -8.84 9.49
CA TYR A 309 7.65 -10.27 9.38
C TYR A 309 8.99 -10.97 9.10
N GLN A 310 9.30 -12.00 9.88
CA GLN A 310 10.45 -12.87 9.69
C GLN A 310 9.99 -14.33 9.77
N ALA A 311 10.36 -15.13 8.78
CA ALA A 311 10.06 -16.55 8.74
C ALA A 311 11.33 -17.36 8.43
N GLY A 312 11.51 -18.48 9.13
CA GLY A 312 12.57 -19.43 8.81
C GLY A 312 12.30 -20.11 7.47
N ALA A 313 13.24 -20.01 6.53
CA ALA A 313 13.14 -20.65 5.23
C ALA A 313 13.51 -22.14 5.34
N SER A 314 12.52 -23.02 5.52
CA SER A 314 12.71 -24.48 5.52
C SER A 314 12.10 -25.11 4.27
N GLY A 315 12.83 -26.05 3.63
CA GLY A 315 12.39 -26.73 2.40
C GLY A 315 12.46 -25.85 1.15
N GLU A 316 12.72 -26.48 0.00
CA GLU A 316 12.77 -25.81 -1.30
C GLU A 316 11.36 -25.51 -1.81
N GLY A 317 11.22 -24.41 -2.56
CA GLY A 317 10.01 -24.10 -3.32
C GLY A 317 9.41 -22.73 -3.01
N GLU A 318 8.26 -22.49 -3.65
CA GLU A 318 7.46 -21.29 -3.49
C GLU A 318 6.69 -21.34 -2.15
N ARG A 319 6.80 -20.25 -1.37
CA ARG A 319 6.12 -20.08 -0.09
C ARG A 319 5.17 -18.90 -0.20
N LYS A 320 3.89 -19.15 0.06
CA LYS A 320 2.84 -18.14 0.10
C LYS A 320 2.48 -17.83 1.55
N TYR A 321 2.19 -16.57 1.82
CA TYR A 321 1.67 -16.12 3.11
C TYR A 321 0.58 -15.08 2.87
N GLY A 322 -0.34 -14.99 3.83
CA GLY A 322 -1.43 -14.01 3.81
C GLY A 322 -1.68 -13.47 5.19
N GLY A 323 -2.17 -12.25 5.27
CA GLY A 323 -2.45 -11.61 6.55
C GLY A 323 -3.47 -10.50 6.45
N LEU A 324 -3.80 -9.93 7.61
CA LEU A 324 -4.69 -8.79 7.76
C LEU A 324 -3.99 -7.70 8.56
N ILE A 325 -4.10 -6.47 8.08
CA ILE A 325 -3.72 -5.26 8.81
C ILE A 325 -5.01 -4.63 9.35
N LYS A 326 -5.15 -4.53 10.67
CA LYS A 326 -6.28 -3.87 11.31
C LYS A 326 -5.86 -2.48 11.78
N ILE A 327 -6.60 -1.47 11.37
CA ILE A 327 -6.39 -0.07 11.73
C ILE A 327 -7.66 0.45 12.40
N LYS A 328 -7.51 1.18 13.51
CA LYS A 328 -8.62 1.90 14.15
C LYS A 328 -8.89 3.16 13.35
N ALA A 329 -10.10 3.30 12.82
CA ALA A 329 -10.54 4.53 12.16
C ALA A 329 -10.86 5.62 13.20
N PRO A 330 -10.85 6.91 12.80
CA PRO A 330 -11.18 8.02 13.70
C PRO A 330 -12.58 7.94 14.32
N ASP A 331 -13.49 7.17 13.70
CA ASP A 331 -14.84 6.89 14.21
C ASP A 331 -14.87 5.82 15.32
N GLY A 332 -13.71 5.24 15.67
CA GLY A 332 -13.56 4.17 16.66
C GLY A 332 -13.80 2.76 16.11
N SER A 333 -14.18 2.62 14.83
CA SER A 333 -14.34 1.33 14.17
C SER A 333 -12.99 0.73 13.78
N VAL A 334 -12.88 -0.60 13.74
CA VAL A 334 -11.66 -1.29 13.27
C VAL A 334 -11.87 -1.69 11.81
N LYS A 335 -11.04 -1.15 10.91
CA LYS A 335 -11.01 -1.55 9.50
C LYS A 335 -9.87 -2.52 9.25
N ALA A 336 -10.16 -3.62 8.55
CA ALA A 336 -9.17 -4.65 8.23
C ALA A 336 -8.85 -4.67 6.72
N TYR A 337 -7.57 -4.74 6.39
CA TYR A 337 -7.05 -4.76 5.03
C TYR A 337 -6.27 -6.08 4.79
N PRO A 338 -6.72 -6.95 3.87
CA PRO A 338 -6.02 -8.18 3.56
C PRO A 338 -4.80 -7.94 2.67
N PHE A 339 -3.73 -8.68 2.89
CA PHE A 339 -2.55 -8.71 2.03
C PHE A 339 -2.08 -10.15 1.79
N LYS A 340 -1.40 -10.34 0.64
CA LYS A 340 -0.82 -11.61 0.23
C LYS A 340 0.61 -11.35 -0.25
N GLY A 341 1.50 -12.29 0.04
CA GLY A 341 2.86 -12.25 -0.45
C GLY A 341 3.38 -13.65 -0.74
N GLU A 342 4.40 -13.71 -1.57
CA GLU A 342 5.09 -14.94 -1.91
C GLU A 342 6.60 -14.72 -1.94
N TYR A 343 7.35 -15.77 -1.57
CA TYR A 343 8.81 -15.80 -1.65
C TYR A 343 9.27 -17.20 -2.04
N ILE A 344 10.41 -17.29 -2.73
CA ILE A 344 10.97 -18.58 -3.17
C ILE A 344 12.18 -18.91 -2.31
N VAL A 345 12.22 -20.14 -1.78
CA VAL A 345 13.38 -20.68 -1.08
C VAL A 345 14.14 -21.59 -2.02
N ALA A 346 15.37 -21.20 -2.36
CA ALA A 346 16.29 -22.00 -3.14
C ALA A 346 17.38 -22.59 -2.25
N ARG A 347 17.87 -23.80 -2.56
CA ARG A 347 19.10 -24.29 -1.94
C ARG A 347 20.29 -23.43 -2.38
N PRO A 348 21.25 -23.16 -1.48
CA PRO A 348 22.53 -22.61 -1.89
C PRO A 348 23.17 -23.56 -2.91
N SER A 349 23.44 -23.06 -4.12
CA SER A 349 24.18 -23.80 -5.15
C SER A 349 25.44 -23.04 -5.54
N ALA A 350 26.57 -23.73 -5.50
CA ALA A 350 27.85 -23.23 -5.98
C ALA A 350 28.35 -24.20 -7.04
N THR A 351 28.59 -23.70 -8.26
CA THR A 351 29.12 -24.53 -9.35
C THR A 351 30.63 -24.56 -9.28
N ILE A 352 31.18 -25.61 -8.68
CA ILE A 352 32.62 -25.87 -8.66
C ILE A 352 32.91 -26.91 -9.74
N SER A 353 33.42 -26.46 -10.89
CA SER A 353 33.74 -27.34 -12.02
C SER A 353 35.25 -27.30 -12.33
N PRO A 354 35.97 -28.43 -12.19
CA PRO A 354 37.38 -28.49 -12.56
C PRO A 354 37.56 -28.37 -14.08
N THR A 355 38.21 -27.30 -14.52
CA THR A 355 38.34 -26.92 -15.95
C THR A 355 39.07 -27.96 -16.81
N LYS A 356 40.00 -28.73 -16.24
CA LYS A 356 40.72 -29.80 -16.95
C LYS A 356 40.02 -31.16 -16.93
N MET A 357 38.93 -31.31 -16.17
CA MET A 357 38.17 -32.56 -16.03
C MET A 357 36.90 -32.60 -16.89
N ASN A 358 36.67 -31.60 -17.75
CA ASN A 358 35.58 -31.58 -18.74
C ASN A 358 35.81 -32.60 -19.88
N VAL A 359 35.87 -33.88 -19.53
CA VAL A 359 36.16 -34.99 -20.43
C VAL A 359 35.08 -36.06 -20.30
N PHE A 360 34.56 -36.53 -21.44
CA PHE A 360 33.77 -37.76 -21.50
C PHE A 360 34.56 -38.88 -22.16
N TYR A 361 34.36 -40.09 -21.66
CA TYR A 361 34.99 -41.29 -22.18
C TYR A 361 34.05 -42.05 -23.11
N VAL A 362 34.58 -42.46 -24.26
CA VAL A 362 33.84 -43.26 -25.26
C VAL A 362 33.52 -44.64 -24.71
N GLY A 363 32.30 -45.12 -24.98
CA GLY A 363 31.88 -46.49 -24.66
C GLY A 363 31.45 -46.73 -23.21
N VAL A 364 31.51 -45.71 -22.36
CA VAL A 364 31.11 -45.79 -20.94
C VAL A 364 30.02 -44.77 -20.61
N ASP A 365 29.29 -45.03 -19.53
CA ASP A 365 28.27 -44.13 -19.01
C ASP A 365 28.95 -43.04 -18.17
N ASN A 366 28.89 -41.78 -18.63
CA ASN A 366 29.53 -40.64 -17.97
C ASN A 366 28.49 -39.88 -17.14
N PRO A 367 28.52 -39.94 -15.79
CA PRO A 367 27.56 -39.22 -14.95
C PRO A 367 27.87 -37.71 -14.95
N VAL A 368 26.82 -36.89 -15.03
CA VAL A 368 26.89 -35.43 -14.93
C VAL A 368 25.78 -34.91 -14.04
N SER A 369 26.11 -33.95 -13.17
CA SER A 369 25.14 -33.19 -12.39
C SER A 369 24.91 -31.84 -13.07
N ILE A 370 23.65 -31.53 -13.38
CA ILE A 370 23.27 -30.27 -14.03
C ILE A 370 22.29 -29.55 -13.11
N SER A 371 22.66 -28.35 -12.69
CA SER A 371 21.81 -27.46 -11.90
C SER A 371 21.83 -26.06 -12.50
N VAL A 372 20.68 -25.40 -12.48
CA VAL A 372 20.52 -24.01 -12.91
C VAL A 372 19.99 -23.23 -11.71
N PRO A 373 20.71 -22.23 -11.19
CA PRO A 373 20.24 -21.43 -10.06
C PRO A 373 18.87 -20.79 -10.36
N GLY A 374 17.92 -20.95 -9.44
CA GLY A 374 16.56 -20.41 -9.55
C GLY A 374 15.60 -21.21 -10.44
N VAL A 375 16.02 -22.35 -11.00
CA VAL A 375 15.15 -23.24 -11.78
C VAL A 375 15.05 -24.62 -11.09
N PRO A 376 13.85 -25.15 -10.86
CA PRO A 376 13.69 -26.52 -10.35
C PRO A 376 14.31 -27.56 -11.28
N SER A 377 14.97 -28.59 -10.74
CA SER A 377 15.65 -29.62 -11.54
C SER A 377 14.73 -30.33 -12.54
N GLU A 378 13.43 -30.38 -12.26
CA GLU A 378 12.40 -30.97 -13.14
C GLU A 378 12.11 -30.15 -14.39
N SER A 379 12.38 -28.84 -14.34
CA SER A 379 12.19 -27.93 -15.47
C SER A 379 13.45 -27.81 -16.35
N ILE A 380 14.52 -28.52 -16.01
CA ILE A 380 15.79 -28.53 -16.75
C ILE A 380 15.71 -29.59 -17.85
N ILE A 381 15.97 -29.15 -19.09
CA ILE A 381 15.97 -29.96 -20.30
C ILE A 381 17.39 -29.90 -20.88
N PRO A 382 18.26 -30.85 -20.52
CA PRO A 382 19.59 -30.90 -21.10
C PRO A 382 19.56 -31.58 -22.47
N SER A 383 20.46 -31.15 -23.34
CA SER A 383 20.63 -31.66 -24.69
C SER A 383 22.12 -31.74 -25.02
N ILE A 384 22.49 -32.58 -25.97
CA ILE A 384 23.89 -32.76 -26.39
C ILE A 384 24.01 -32.58 -27.90
N THR A 385 25.08 -31.93 -28.33
CA THR A 385 25.43 -31.72 -29.74
C THR A 385 26.86 -32.21 -29.99
N GLY A 386 27.14 -32.79 -31.15
CA GLY A 386 28.48 -33.30 -31.49
C GLY A 386 28.71 -34.79 -31.21
N GLY A 387 27.65 -35.60 -31.18
CA GLY A 387 27.74 -37.06 -31.14
C GLY A 387 27.64 -37.64 -29.72
N GLY A 388 26.44 -38.10 -29.38
CA GLY A 388 26.16 -38.77 -28.10
C GLY A 388 24.68 -38.68 -27.73
N THR A 389 24.33 -39.28 -26.60
CA THR A 389 22.99 -39.19 -26.00
C THR A 389 23.12 -38.79 -24.54
N ILE A 390 22.12 -38.04 -24.05
CA ILE A 390 21.98 -37.68 -22.64
C ILE A 390 20.64 -38.20 -22.15
N ARG A 391 20.64 -38.87 -20.99
CA ARG A 391 19.45 -39.43 -20.37
C ARG A 391 19.43 -39.18 -18.87
N PRO A 392 18.27 -39.12 -18.20
CA PRO A 392 18.20 -39.02 -16.75
C PRO A 392 18.83 -40.25 -16.07
N SER A 393 19.57 -40.05 -14.99
CA SER A 393 20.17 -41.13 -14.18
C SER A 393 19.19 -41.77 -13.19
N GLY A 394 17.98 -41.22 -13.06
CA GLY A 394 16.95 -41.61 -12.08
C GLY A 394 16.93 -40.73 -10.83
N GLN A 395 18.02 -40.00 -10.52
CA GLN A 395 18.06 -38.97 -9.49
C GLN A 395 17.80 -37.57 -10.08
N LYS A 396 17.14 -36.69 -9.31
CA LYS A 396 16.79 -35.34 -9.77
C LYS A 396 18.06 -34.51 -9.98
N GLY A 397 18.24 -33.97 -11.19
CA GLY A 397 19.41 -33.17 -11.56
C GLY A 397 20.65 -33.97 -11.97
N GLU A 398 20.55 -35.31 -11.99
CA GLU A 398 21.63 -36.18 -12.48
C GLU A 398 21.28 -36.81 -13.82
N TYR A 399 22.26 -36.81 -14.72
CA TYR A 399 22.13 -37.31 -16.07
C TYR A 399 23.32 -38.17 -16.43
N ILE A 400 23.12 -39.12 -17.34
CA ILE A 400 24.15 -39.98 -17.89
C ILE A 400 24.36 -39.57 -19.35
N VAL A 401 25.60 -39.28 -19.70
CA VAL A 401 26.04 -38.97 -21.05
C VAL A 401 26.78 -40.15 -21.64
N ARG A 402 26.38 -40.57 -22.85
CA ARG A 402 27.05 -41.62 -23.61
C ARG A 402 27.49 -41.08 -24.96
N VAL A 403 28.79 -41.12 -25.21
CA VAL A 403 29.44 -40.62 -26.43
C VAL A 403 30.02 -41.75 -27.26
N SER A 404 30.00 -41.61 -28.59
CA SER A 404 30.36 -42.65 -29.54
C SER A 404 31.66 -42.37 -30.32
N THR A 405 31.95 -41.10 -30.62
CA THR A 405 33.09 -40.69 -31.45
C THR A 405 34.01 -39.73 -30.71
N GLN A 406 35.33 -39.89 -30.88
CA GLN A 406 36.32 -38.95 -30.35
C GLN A 406 36.15 -37.55 -30.95
N GLY A 407 36.52 -36.52 -30.19
CA GLY A 407 36.40 -35.13 -30.61
C GLY A 407 35.93 -34.22 -29.48
N LYS A 408 34.92 -33.40 -29.76
CA LYS A 408 34.31 -32.47 -28.80
C LYS A 408 32.79 -32.57 -28.89
N CYS A 409 32.12 -32.46 -27.75
CA CYS A 409 30.67 -32.31 -27.69
C CYS A 409 30.29 -31.11 -26.82
N MET A 410 29.11 -30.56 -27.08
CA MET A 410 28.54 -29.48 -26.29
C MET A 410 27.31 -29.98 -25.56
N VAL A 411 27.28 -29.82 -24.24
CA VAL A 411 26.09 -30.05 -23.42
C VAL A 411 25.38 -28.72 -23.28
N ASN A 412 24.22 -28.59 -23.93
CA ASN A 412 23.37 -27.41 -23.91
C ASN A 412 22.24 -27.61 -22.90
N VAL A 413 22.06 -26.65 -22.00
CA VAL A 413 21.04 -26.70 -20.96
C VAL A 413 19.95 -25.69 -21.31
N SER A 414 18.72 -26.17 -21.45
CA SER A 414 17.54 -25.33 -21.56
C SER A 414 16.69 -25.50 -20.30
N ALA A 415 15.90 -24.50 -19.95
CA ALA A 415 14.94 -24.60 -18.87
C ALA A 415 13.59 -24.04 -19.28
N LYS A 416 12.52 -24.68 -18.80
CA LYS A 416 11.15 -24.24 -19.03
C LYS A 416 10.80 -23.17 -17.98
N VAL A 417 10.74 -21.91 -18.41
CA VAL A 417 10.39 -20.77 -17.55
C VAL A 417 9.14 -20.12 -18.13
N GLY A 418 8.06 -20.06 -17.35
CA GLY A 418 6.80 -19.45 -17.82
C GLY A 418 6.18 -20.13 -19.05
N GLY A 419 6.41 -21.43 -19.23
CA GLY A 419 5.85 -22.21 -20.36
C GLY A 419 6.67 -22.18 -21.65
N THR A 420 7.69 -21.33 -21.76
CA THR A 420 8.62 -21.29 -22.89
C THR A 420 9.97 -21.91 -22.53
N ASN A 421 10.62 -22.55 -23.51
CA ASN A 421 11.96 -23.11 -23.33
C ASN A 421 12.99 -21.99 -23.57
N LYS A 422 13.75 -21.64 -22.53
CA LYS A 422 14.83 -20.66 -22.59
C LYS A 422 16.18 -21.37 -22.50
N SER A 423 17.13 -20.99 -23.36
CA SER A 423 18.50 -21.51 -23.29
C SER A 423 19.21 -20.91 -22.07
N MET A 424 19.80 -21.77 -21.25
CA MET A 424 20.59 -21.41 -20.06
C MET A 424 22.09 -21.50 -20.33
N GLY A 425 22.49 -21.66 -21.60
CA GLY A 425 23.87 -21.80 -22.04
C GLY A 425 24.31 -23.26 -22.20
N GLY A 426 25.59 -23.44 -22.46
CA GLY A 426 26.17 -24.77 -22.65
C GLY A 426 27.65 -24.81 -22.31
N MET A 427 28.15 -26.02 -22.07
CA MET A 427 29.56 -26.27 -21.77
C MET A 427 30.15 -27.25 -22.79
N GLU A 428 31.36 -26.94 -23.27
CA GLU A 428 32.11 -27.82 -24.16
C GLU A 428 32.85 -28.89 -23.34
N PHE A 429 32.69 -30.14 -23.75
CA PHE A 429 33.38 -31.32 -23.22
C PHE A 429 34.24 -31.96 -24.30
N ARG A 430 35.42 -32.45 -23.89
CA ARG A 430 36.34 -33.18 -24.77
C ARG A 430 36.00 -34.67 -24.71
N ILE A 431 35.92 -35.34 -25.85
CA ILE A 431 35.67 -36.77 -25.91
C ILE A 431 37.00 -37.50 -26.08
N LYS A 432 37.37 -38.33 -25.11
CA LYS A 432 38.59 -39.14 -25.12
C LYS A 432 38.24 -40.63 -25.07
N ASN A 433 39.16 -41.46 -25.54
CA ASN A 433 39.07 -42.89 -25.25
C ASN A 433 39.47 -43.14 -23.80
N VAL A 434 38.91 -44.20 -23.22
CA VAL A 434 39.43 -44.79 -21.99
C VAL A 434 40.92 -45.09 -22.19
N PRO A 435 41.80 -44.81 -21.21
CA PRO A 435 43.21 -45.16 -21.29
C PRO A 435 43.43 -46.65 -21.57
N ASN A 436 44.63 -47.02 -22.03
CA ASN A 436 44.95 -48.43 -22.22
C ASN A 436 45.21 -49.09 -20.85
N PRO A 437 44.67 -50.28 -20.59
CA PRO A 437 44.97 -51.01 -19.37
C PRO A 437 46.41 -51.53 -19.41
N VAL A 438 46.94 -51.83 -18.23
CA VAL A 438 48.22 -52.51 -18.05
C VAL A 438 47.96 -54.00 -17.88
N ALA A 439 48.63 -54.81 -18.70
CA ALA A 439 48.64 -56.25 -18.56
C ALA A 439 49.51 -56.65 -17.37
N MET A 440 48.96 -57.52 -16.51
CA MET A 440 49.59 -57.99 -15.29
C MET A 440 49.37 -59.49 -15.09
N ILE A 441 50.30 -60.15 -14.40
CA ILE A 441 50.15 -61.52 -13.91
C ILE A 441 50.48 -61.49 -12.42
N GLY A 442 49.61 -62.04 -11.58
CA GLY A 442 49.81 -62.03 -10.12
C GLY A 442 49.96 -60.62 -9.53
N GLY A 443 49.36 -59.60 -10.16
CA GLY A 443 49.42 -58.20 -9.72
C GLY A 443 50.71 -57.45 -10.09
N LYS A 444 51.58 -58.01 -10.93
CA LYS A 444 52.80 -57.34 -11.41
C LYS A 444 52.86 -57.37 -12.94
N SER A 445 53.53 -56.38 -13.54
CA SER A 445 53.83 -56.29 -14.98
C SER A 445 55.31 -56.56 -15.28
N GLU A 446 56.19 -56.45 -14.27
CA GLU A 446 57.62 -56.70 -14.39
C GLU A 446 58.26 -57.08 -13.04
N GLY A 447 59.51 -57.53 -13.07
CA GLY A 447 60.34 -57.78 -11.88
C GLY A 447 60.62 -59.25 -11.60
N THR A 448 60.89 -59.59 -10.33
CA THR A 448 61.10 -60.99 -9.90
C THR A 448 59.81 -61.62 -9.39
N LEU A 449 59.59 -62.88 -9.76
CA LEU A 449 58.44 -63.67 -9.32
C LEU A 449 58.85 -65.11 -9.04
N LYS A 450 58.41 -65.65 -7.91
CA LYS A 450 58.59 -67.07 -7.59
C LYS A 450 57.84 -67.91 -8.61
N LYS A 451 58.47 -68.97 -9.10
CA LYS A 451 57.89 -69.92 -10.07
C LYS A 451 56.48 -70.40 -9.68
N ASN A 452 56.29 -70.80 -8.42
CA ASN A 452 54.99 -71.28 -7.94
C ASN A 452 53.91 -70.18 -7.97
N SER A 453 54.29 -68.92 -7.72
CA SER A 453 53.37 -67.78 -7.77
C SER A 453 52.97 -67.43 -9.21
N LEU A 454 53.87 -67.58 -10.18
CA LEU A 454 53.57 -67.41 -11.60
C LEU A 454 52.54 -68.44 -12.08
N ILE A 455 52.75 -69.72 -11.73
CA ILE A 455 51.84 -70.81 -12.09
C ILE A 455 50.49 -70.64 -11.37
N ALA A 456 50.51 -70.27 -10.08
CA ALA A 456 49.29 -70.06 -9.29
C ALA A 456 48.46 -68.86 -9.75
N ALA A 457 49.07 -67.84 -10.36
CA ALA A 457 48.34 -66.70 -10.91
C ALA A 457 47.37 -67.11 -12.03
N GLY A 458 47.63 -68.24 -12.70
CA GLY A 458 46.68 -68.92 -13.61
C GLY A 458 46.35 -68.19 -14.91
N GLY A 459 46.76 -66.94 -15.09
CA GLY A 459 46.52 -66.17 -16.30
C GLY A 459 47.00 -64.72 -16.27
N VAL A 460 46.79 -64.04 -17.40
CA VAL A 460 47.01 -62.61 -17.60
C VAL A 460 45.72 -61.85 -17.32
N ILE A 461 45.81 -60.73 -16.61
CA ILE A 461 44.70 -59.80 -16.38
C ILE A 461 45.05 -58.42 -16.95
N ALA A 462 44.06 -57.69 -17.42
CA ALA A 462 44.20 -56.30 -17.82
C ALA A 462 43.55 -55.41 -16.76
N LYS A 463 44.33 -54.51 -16.16
CA LYS A 463 43.84 -53.57 -15.14
C LYS A 463 44.20 -52.14 -15.52
N LEU A 464 43.26 -51.22 -15.34
CA LEU A 464 43.55 -49.80 -15.40
C LEU A 464 44.10 -49.33 -14.05
N GLU A 465 45.27 -48.70 -14.07
CA GLU A 465 45.80 -48.00 -12.91
C GLU A 465 45.36 -46.53 -12.95
N ASN A 466 45.00 -45.97 -11.79
CA ASN A 466 44.64 -44.56 -11.62
C ASN A 466 43.50 -44.08 -12.54
N PHE A 467 42.44 -44.89 -12.68
CA PHE A 467 41.26 -44.53 -13.46
C PHE A 467 39.99 -44.58 -12.61
N ASP A 468 39.17 -43.54 -12.70
CA ASP A 468 38.00 -43.34 -11.82
C ASP A 468 36.79 -44.23 -12.18
N PHE A 469 36.81 -44.88 -13.35
CA PHE A 469 35.75 -45.82 -13.74
C PHE A 469 36.19 -47.26 -13.53
N ASP A 470 35.32 -48.06 -12.92
CA ASP A 470 35.51 -49.51 -12.80
C ASP A 470 35.16 -50.21 -14.12
N LEU A 471 36.18 -50.39 -14.96
CA LEU A 471 36.03 -51.03 -16.28
C LEU A 471 36.77 -52.35 -16.33
N LYS A 472 36.09 -53.36 -16.87
CA LYS A 472 36.65 -54.70 -17.08
C LYS A 472 37.15 -54.83 -18.53
N PHE A 473 38.37 -55.32 -18.66
CA PHE A 473 39.00 -55.62 -19.95
C PHE A 473 39.24 -57.12 -20.06
N ASP A 474 38.75 -57.72 -21.13
CA ASP A 474 38.91 -59.15 -21.38
C ASP A 474 40.16 -59.40 -22.21
N ILE A 475 41.09 -60.23 -21.71
CA ILE A 475 42.26 -60.64 -22.49
C ILE A 475 41.81 -61.55 -23.64
N VAL A 476 42.23 -61.20 -24.86
CA VAL A 476 41.92 -61.93 -26.10
C VAL A 476 43.03 -62.91 -26.45
N SER A 477 44.28 -62.45 -26.45
CA SER A 477 45.43 -63.26 -26.84
C SER A 477 46.72 -62.72 -26.24
N TYR A 478 47.73 -63.58 -26.10
CA TYR A 478 49.10 -63.21 -25.75
C TYR A 478 50.05 -64.33 -26.20
N ASP A 479 51.34 -64.02 -26.37
CA ASP A 479 52.38 -65.00 -26.68
C ASP A 479 53.35 -65.10 -25.50
N MET A 480 53.60 -66.31 -25.01
CA MET A 480 54.58 -66.59 -23.96
C MET A 480 55.89 -67.05 -24.62
N VAL A 481 56.97 -66.35 -24.31
CA VAL A 481 58.33 -66.63 -24.78
C VAL A 481 59.21 -66.96 -23.58
N LEU A 482 59.85 -68.13 -23.60
CA LEU A 482 60.86 -68.48 -22.61
C LEU A 482 62.01 -69.29 -23.25
N GLN A 483 63.16 -69.26 -22.60
CA GLN A 483 64.30 -70.07 -23.00
C GLN A 483 64.26 -71.43 -22.29
N VAL A 484 64.27 -72.52 -23.08
CA VAL A 484 64.34 -73.90 -22.58
C VAL A 484 65.61 -74.54 -23.14
N GLY A 485 66.67 -74.60 -22.33
CA GLY A 485 67.99 -75.04 -22.78
C GLY A 485 68.60 -74.03 -23.77
N SER A 486 68.93 -74.49 -24.98
CA SER A 486 69.48 -73.65 -26.07
C SER A 486 68.43 -73.10 -27.04
N LEU A 487 67.16 -73.49 -26.91
CA LEU A 487 66.07 -73.08 -27.81
C LEU A 487 65.12 -72.10 -27.12
N VAL A 488 64.58 -71.17 -27.91
CA VAL A 488 63.50 -70.27 -27.49
C VAL A 488 62.17 -70.92 -27.85
N ALA A 489 61.32 -71.14 -26.85
CA ALA A 489 59.97 -71.65 -27.03
C ALA A 489 58.98 -70.48 -27.00
N THR A 490 58.15 -70.37 -28.04
CA THR A 490 57.05 -69.41 -28.12
C THR A 490 55.74 -70.18 -28.19
N GLU A 491 54.85 -69.96 -27.22
CA GLU A 491 53.51 -70.55 -27.18
C GLU A 491 52.45 -69.45 -27.13
N SER A 492 51.41 -69.57 -27.95
CA SER A 492 50.32 -68.59 -28.00
C SER A 492 49.16 -69.00 -27.09
N GLY A 493 48.64 -68.04 -26.34
CA GLY A 493 47.50 -68.16 -25.44
C GLY A 493 46.27 -67.49 -26.04
N ARG A 494 45.10 -68.12 -25.85
CA ARG A 494 43.78 -67.54 -26.19
C ARG A 494 42.97 -67.36 -24.92
N GLY A 495 42.43 -66.16 -24.71
CA GLY A 495 41.76 -65.80 -23.46
C GLY A 495 42.74 -65.43 -22.34
N ALA A 496 42.24 -65.25 -21.12
CA ALA A 496 43.05 -64.83 -19.97
C ALA A 496 43.92 -65.95 -19.35
N ARG A 497 43.51 -67.22 -19.45
CA ARG A 497 44.15 -68.33 -18.72
C ARG A 497 45.37 -68.88 -19.44
N PHE A 498 46.34 -69.42 -18.69
CA PHE A 498 47.48 -70.16 -19.25
C PHE A 498 47.04 -71.50 -19.86
N THR A 499 47.69 -71.90 -20.95
CA THR A 499 47.50 -73.24 -21.53
C THR A 499 48.31 -74.28 -20.75
N ASP A 500 47.93 -75.55 -20.83
CA ASP A 500 48.66 -76.63 -20.14
C ASP A 500 50.11 -76.74 -20.60
N LYS A 501 50.37 -76.44 -21.89
CA LYS A 501 51.72 -76.35 -22.45
C LYS A 501 52.52 -75.21 -21.82
N MET A 502 51.92 -74.03 -21.66
CA MET A 502 52.56 -72.89 -21.00
C MET A 502 52.92 -73.24 -19.56
N SER A 503 51.98 -73.81 -18.80
CA SER A 503 52.19 -74.24 -17.41
C SER A 503 53.30 -75.30 -17.30
N GLY A 504 53.34 -76.26 -18.22
CA GLY A 504 54.40 -77.26 -18.28
C GLY A 504 55.79 -76.69 -18.60
N LEU A 505 55.86 -75.71 -19.51
CA LEU A 505 57.11 -75.02 -19.85
C LEU A 505 57.59 -74.10 -18.72
N MET A 506 56.68 -73.35 -18.08
CA MET A 506 56.98 -72.59 -16.86
C MET A 506 57.40 -73.52 -15.71
N GLY A 507 56.87 -74.73 -15.65
CA GLY A 507 57.29 -75.78 -14.73
C GLY A 507 58.73 -76.28 -14.92
N LYS A 508 59.36 -76.01 -16.07
CA LYS A 508 60.75 -76.40 -16.37
C LYS A 508 61.76 -75.26 -16.22
N THR A 509 61.30 -74.04 -15.90
CA THR A 509 62.22 -72.91 -15.73
C THR A 509 63.02 -73.02 -14.43
N THR A 510 64.25 -72.49 -14.48
CA THR A 510 65.20 -72.41 -13.37
C THR A 510 65.41 -70.96 -12.92
N LYS A 511 66.00 -70.79 -11.73
CA LYS A 511 66.31 -69.47 -11.16
C LYS A 511 67.18 -68.65 -12.12
N GLY A 512 66.82 -67.37 -12.30
CA GLY A 512 67.47 -66.41 -13.18
C GLY A 512 66.96 -66.40 -14.62
N GLN A 513 66.12 -67.36 -15.03
CA GLN A 513 65.54 -67.36 -16.38
C GLN A 513 64.43 -66.31 -16.51
N LYS A 514 64.33 -65.73 -17.71
CA LYS A 514 63.29 -64.76 -18.05
C LYS A 514 62.11 -65.45 -18.73
N VAL A 515 60.90 -65.09 -18.31
CA VAL A 515 59.65 -65.44 -18.98
C VAL A 515 59.02 -64.14 -19.46
N ILE A 516 58.76 -64.06 -20.76
CA ILE A 516 58.24 -62.87 -21.43
C ILE A 516 56.85 -63.19 -21.94
N PHE A 517 55.88 -62.32 -21.68
CA PHE A 517 54.57 -62.37 -22.34
C PHE A 517 54.44 -61.14 -23.23
N GLU A 518 54.48 -61.36 -24.53
CA GLU A 518 54.43 -60.32 -25.55
C GLU A 518 53.14 -60.40 -26.37
N LYS A 519 52.88 -59.35 -27.17
CA LYS A 519 51.68 -59.23 -28.02
C LYS A 519 50.37 -59.45 -27.25
N VAL A 520 50.32 -59.03 -25.99
CA VAL A 520 49.12 -59.10 -25.16
C VAL A 520 48.05 -58.19 -25.77
N ARG A 521 46.87 -58.73 -26.03
CA ARG A 521 45.71 -58.00 -26.57
C ARG A 521 44.53 -58.13 -25.63
N ALA A 522 43.85 -57.02 -25.37
CA ALA A 522 42.64 -56.98 -24.57
C ALA A 522 41.51 -56.25 -25.28
N LYS A 523 40.27 -56.68 -25.03
CA LYS A 523 39.05 -56.06 -25.52
C LYS A 523 38.43 -55.21 -24.41
N GLY A 524 38.18 -53.94 -24.71
CA GLY A 524 37.51 -53.02 -23.79
C GLY A 524 35.97 -53.08 -23.88
N PRO A 525 35.28 -52.44 -22.93
CA PRO A 525 33.81 -52.29 -22.95
C PRO A 525 33.30 -51.44 -24.13
N ASP A 526 34.20 -50.67 -24.75
CA ASP A 526 33.98 -49.95 -26.01
C ASP A 526 33.99 -50.87 -27.25
N GLY A 527 34.28 -52.16 -27.07
CA GLY A 527 34.33 -53.17 -28.12
C GLY A 527 35.64 -53.20 -28.90
N THR A 528 36.58 -52.29 -28.63
CA THR A 528 37.85 -52.21 -29.36
C THR A 528 38.89 -53.18 -28.78
N VAL A 529 39.69 -53.80 -29.65
CA VAL A 529 40.81 -54.67 -29.25
C VAL A 529 42.09 -53.85 -29.31
N ARG A 530 42.85 -53.84 -28.20
CA ARG A 530 44.03 -53.00 -28.03
C ARG A 530 45.23 -53.84 -27.65
N ALA A 531 46.41 -53.47 -28.17
CA ALA A 531 47.68 -54.05 -27.75
C ALA A 531 48.12 -53.42 -26.42
N LEU A 532 48.53 -54.25 -25.48
CA LEU A 532 48.98 -53.86 -24.14
C LEU A 532 50.51 -53.96 -24.02
N ASN A 533 51.04 -53.63 -22.85
CA ASN A 533 52.46 -53.77 -22.54
C ASN A 533 52.91 -55.25 -22.57
N THR A 534 54.18 -55.45 -22.89
CA THR A 534 54.87 -56.72 -22.67
C THR A 534 55.13 -56.89 -21.17
N ILE A 535 54.96 -58.11 -20.68
CA ILE A 535 55.25 -58.49 -19.29
C ILE A 535 56.56 -59.27 -19.27
N VAL A 536 57.49 -58.91 -18.39
CA VAL A 536 58.79 -59.58 -18.29
C VAL A 536 59.08 -59.93 -16.83
N PHE A 537 59.16 -61.23 -16.53
CA PHE A 537 59.54 -61.71 -15.21
C PHE A 537 60.88 -62.45 -15.23
N THR A 538 61.67 -62.24 -14.19
CA THR A 538 62.83 -63.08 -13.87
C THR A 538 62.44 -64.05 -12.76
N ILE A 539 62.63 -65.35 -12.98
CA ILE A 539 62.31 -66.38 -11.98
C ILE A 539 63.32 -66.32 -10.84
N GLU A 540 62.84 -66.21 -9.60
CA GLU A 540 63.65 -66.17 -8.37
C GLU A 540 63.84 -67.55 -7.73
#